data_AF-A0A9C7Z522-F1
#
_entry.id   AF-A0A9C7Z522-F1
#
_cell.length_a   1.000
_cell.length_b   1.000
_cell.length_c   1.000
_cell.angle_alpha   90.00
_cell.angle_beta   90.00
_cell.angle_gamma   90.00
#
_symmetry.space_group_name_H-M   'P 1'
#
loop_
_entity.id
_entity.type
_entity.pdbx_description
1 polymer ?
#
loop_
_entity_poly.entity_id
_entity_poly.type
_entity_poly.pdbx_seq_one_letter_code
_entity_poly.pdbx_strand_id
1 'polypeptide(L)'
;FELIPNSIKEMKNPAKTLPRAIYIAIGTVIVLYVLVALVAVGNLPAAQLVHSKEYALAVAARPFLGQAGFVLIAIAALLSTASAINATLFGTARLGAVMATDRDLPKMFSLREKRADVPWVSLAVLGAVTLIFVNVGSLTAIASVSSMVFLTIFFLVNLANARLHRETASSLVASGLGAALCLVALFILGVYLYMHSRSSLVLAIVLYGIVGLLAGLFTKEVHNRGAHTK
;
A
#
# COMPACT_ATOMS: atom_id res chain seq x y z
N PHE A 1 -6.24 -1.71 6.05
CA PHE A 1 -7.62 -1.22 6.28
C PHE A 1 -8.23 -0.58 5.03
N GLU A 2 -7.45 0.04 4.14
CA GLU A 2 -7.93 0.61 2.85
C GLU A 2 -8.63 -0.37 1.91
N LEU A 3 -8.32 -1.66 2.00
CA LEU A 3 -8.97 -2.69 1.18
C LEU A 3 -10.39 -3.01 1.65
N ILE A 4 -10.75 -2.68 2.90
CA ILE A 4 -12.08 -3.00 3.46
C ILE A 4 -13.20 -2.24 2.70
N PRO A 5 -13.06 -0.92 2.42
CA PRO A 5 -14.00 -0.20 1.56
C PRO A 5 -14.23 -0.78 0.16
N ASN A 6 -13.27 -1.51 -0.42
CA ASN A 6 -13.43 -2.05 -1.78
C ASN A 6 -14.56 -3.10 -1.87
N SER A 7 -14.89 -3.75 -0.76
CA SER A 7 -15.99 -4.72 -0.67
C SER A 7 -17.26 -4.11 -0.07
N ILE A 8 -17.37 -2.77 0.02
CA ILE A 8 -18.50 -2.09 0.67
C ILE A 8 -19.86 -2.50 0.08
N LYS A 9 -19.91 -2.74 -1.24
CA LYS A 9 -21.13 -3.14 -1.96
C LYS A 9 -21.62 -4.55 -1.59
N GLU A 10 -20.76 -5.37 -1.00
CA GLU A 10 -21.07 -6.73 -0.57
C GLU A 10 -21.45 -6.80 0.93
N MET A 11 -21.36 -5.68 1.66
CA MET A 11 -21.64 -5.63 3.10
C MET A 11 -23.14 -5.48 3.38
N LYS A 12 -23.69 -6.31 4.27
CA LYS A 12 -25.12 -6.25 4.66
C LYS A 12 -25.55 -4.90 5.26
N ASN A 13 -24.70 -4.28 6.09
CA ASN A 13 -24.98 -2.97 6.69
C ASN A 13 -23.69 -2.10 6.71
N PRO A 14 -23.34 -1.48 5.57
CA PRO A 14 -22.07 -0.75 5.43
C PRO A 14 -21.92 0.37 6.46
N ALA A 15 -23.00 1.13 6.73
CA ALA A 15 -22.97 2.29 7.61
C ALA A 15 -22.52 1.96 9.05
N LYS A 16 -22.82 0.76 9.55
CA LYS A 16 -22.39 0.32 10.89
C LYS A 16 -21.19 -0.62 10.85
N THR A 17 -21.14 -1.52 9.87
CA THR A 17 -20.12 -2.58 9.82
C THR A 17 -18.78 -2.04 9.35
N LEU A 18 -18.74 -1.09 8.40
CA LEU A 18 -17.50 -0.53 7.90
C LEU A 18 -16.68 0.19 8.98
N PRO A 19 -17.23 1.18 9.72
CA PRO A 19 -16.44 1.86 10.76
C PRO A 19 -15.99 0.89 11.86
N ARG A 20 -16.87 -0.04 12.30
CA ARG A 20 -16.50 -1.05 13.30
C ARG A 20 -15.36 -1.95 12.82
N ALA A 21 -15.44 -2.44 11.59
CA ALA A 21 -14.41 -3.29 11.01
C ALA A 21 -13.05 -2.55 10.93
N ILE A 22 -13.06 -1.27 10.53
CA ILE A 22 -11.84 -0.45 10.47
C ILE A 22 -11.23 -0.27 11.87
N TYR A 23 -12.02 0.17 12.86
CA TYR A 23 -11.49 0.42 14.21
C TYR A 23 -11.04 -0.86 14.92
N ILE A 24 -11.78 -1.97 14.78
CA ILE A 24 -11.39 -3.26 15.36
C ILE A 24 -10.10 -3.75 14.71
N ALA A 25 -9.99 -3.66 13.37
CA ALA A 25 -8.78 -4.07 12.67
C ALA A 25 -7.56 -3.23 13.10
N ILE A 26 -7.69 -1.91 13.16
CA ILE A 26 -6.61 -1.02 13.61
C ILE A 26 -6.19 -1.35 15.05
N GLY A 27 -7.14 -1.42 15.98
CA GLY A 27 -6.84 -1.72 17.38
C GLY A 27 -6.16 -3.08 17.56
N THR A 28 -6.66 -4.10 16.86
CA THR A 28 -6.09 -5.46 16.91
C THR A 28 -4.67 -5.49 16.37
N VAL A 29 -4.42 -4.85 15.22
CA VAL A 29 -3.10 -4.81 14.59
C VAL A 29 -2.10 -4.03 15.46
N ILE A 30 -2.50 -2.92 16.08
CA ILE A 30 -1.64 -2.16 17.00
C ILE A 30 -1.19 -3.05 18.17
N VAL A 31 -2.13 -3.72 18.83
CA VAL A 31 -1.82 -4.62 19.95
C VAL A 31 -0.87 -5.73 19.49
N LEU A 32 -1.16 -6.37 18.35
CA LEU A 32 -0.30 -7.42 17.81
C LEU A 32 1.10 -6.91 17.48
N TYR A 33 1.25 -5.74 16.86
CA TYR A 33 2.56 -5.17 16.54
C TYR A 33 3.37 -4.85 17.80
N VAL A 34 2.75 -4.30 18.85
CA VAL A 34 3.43 -4.05 20.12
C VAL A 34 3.86 -5.35 20.77
N LEU A 35 2.99 -6.35 20.86
CA LEU A 35 3.33 -7.65 21.43
C LEU A 35 4.48 -8.33 20.69
N VAL A 36 4.42 -8.34 19.36
CA VAL A 36 5.47 -8.93 18.52
C VAL A 36 6.79 -8.18 18.69
N ALA A 37 6.78 -6.85 18.76
CA ALA A 37 7.99 -6.06 19.00
C ALA A 37 8.60 -6.34 20.38
N LEU A 38 7.77 -6.43 21.43
CA LEU A 38 8.21 -6.78 22.77
C LEU A 38 8.86 -8.17 22.83
N VAL A 39 8.25 -9.16 22.18
CA VAL A 39 8.81 -10.52 22.08
C VAL A 39 10.14 -10.50 21.33
N ALA A 40 10.21 -9.82 20.18
CA ALA A 40 11.44 -9.77 19.37
C ALA A 40 12.59 -9.07 20.10
N VAL A 41 12.35 -7.90 20.69
CA VAL A 41 13.38 -7.13 21.43
C VAL A 41 13.74 -7.81 22.75
N GLY A 42 12.79 -8.48 23.41
CA GLY A 42 13.04 -9.21 24.64
C GLY A 42 13.83 -10.51 24.46
N ASN A 43 13.78 -11.13 23.27
CA ASN A 43 14.41 -12.43 23.01
C ASN A 43 15.73 -12.37 22.22
N LEU A 44 16.05 -11.26 21.53
CA LEU A 44 17.32 -11.14 20.82
C LEU A 44 18.11 -9.87 21.15
N PRO A 45 19.45 -9.98 21.16
CA PRO A 45 20.31 -8.81 21.09
C PRO A 45 20.00 -7.97 19.85
N ALA A 46 20.05 -6.64 19.99
CA ALA A 46 19.78 -5.69 18.91
C ALA A 46 20.62 -5.97 17.65
N ALA A 47 21.88 -6.37 17.81
CA ALA A 47 22.76 -6.71 16.69
C ALA A 47 22.22 -7.88 15.84
N GLN A 48 21.63 -8.90 16.47
CA GLN A 48 21.03 -10.03 15.75
C GLN A 48 19.73 -9.61 15.05
N LEU A 49 18.93 -8.74 15.66
CA LEU A 49 17.72 -8.20 15.01
C LEU A 49 18.06 -7.39 13.76
N VAL A 50 19.13 -6.58 13.81
CA VAL A 50 19.60 -5.80 12.65
C VAL A 50 20.13 -6.71 11.55
N HIS A 51 20.93 -7.72 11.92
CA HIS A 51 21.50 -8.66 10.95
C HIS A 51 20.41 -9.50 10.26
N SER A 52 19.38 -9.91 10.99
CA SER A 52 18.29 -10.76 10.50
C SER A 52 16.99 -9.98 10.23
N LYS A 53 17.07 -8.67 9.97
CA LYS A 53 15.90 -7.77 9.85
C LYS A 53 14.79 -8.25 8.89
N GLU A 54 15.14 -9.00 7.85
CA GLU A 54 14.19 -9.47 6.83
C GLU A 54 13.33 -10.66 7.31
N TYR A 55 13.82 -11.41 8.30
CA TYR A 55 13.15 -12.60 8.85
C TYR A 55 13.25 -12.64 10.38
N ALA A 56 13.34 -11.46 11.01
CA ALA A 56 13.66 -11.30 12.42
C ALA A 56 12.71 -12.06 13.34
N LEU A 57 11.43 -12.14 12.98
CA LEU A 57 10.41 -12.87 13.75
C LEU A 57 10.64 -14.38 13.76
N ALA A 58 11.10 -14.96 12.64
CA ALA A 58 11.44 -16.37 12.61
C ALA A 58 12.66 -16.64 13.49
N VAL A 59 13.68 -15.79 13.45
CA VAL A 59 14.85 -15.90 14.34
C VAL A 59 14.44 -15.72 15.80
N ALA A 60 13.51 -14.81 16.08
CA ALA A 60 12.98 -14.58 17.42
C ALA A 60 12.23 -15.75 18.02
N ALA A 61 11.73 -16.65 17.18
CA ALA A 61 11.13 -17.89 17.65
C ALA A 61 12.17 -18.93 18.10
N ARG A 62 13.43 -18.85 17.65
CA ARG A 62 14.45 -19.88 17.96
C ARG A 62 14.75 -20.02 19.45
N PRO A 63 14.96 -18.94 20.24
CA PRO A 63 15.27 -19.07 21.66
C PRO A 63 14.17 -19.75 22.48
N PHE A 64 12.91 -19.64 22.05
CA PHE A 64 11.75 -20.16 22.80
C PHE A 64 11.21 -21.50 22.25
N LEU A 65 11.16 -21.65 20.93
CA LEU A 65 10.55 -22.81 20.24
C LEU A 65 11.56 -23.67 19.47
N GLY A 66 12.85 -23.34 19.55
CA GLY A 66 13.92 -24.03 18.82
C GLY A 66 13.77 -23.96 17.30
N GLN A 67 14.38 -24.91 16.61
CA GLN A 67 14.36 -24.97 15.14
C GLN A 67 12.95 -25.23 14.58
N ALA A 68 12.13 -26.00 15.29
CA ALA A 68 10.75 -26.28 14.88
C ALA A 68 9.91 -24.98 14.82
N GLY A 69 10.02 -24.11 15.83
CA GLY A 69 9.33 -22.82 15.81
C GLY A 69 9.84 -21.87 14.74
N PHE A 70 11.15 -21.86 14.46
CA PHE A 70 11.70 -21.10 13.34
C PHE A 70 11.03 -21.50 12.02
N VAL A 71 10.98 -22.80 11.72
CA VAL A 71 10.40 -23.32 10.49
C VAL A 71 8.91 -23.02 10.41
N LEU A 72 8.17 -23.21 11.52
CA LEU A 72 6.74 -22.93 11.58
C LEU A 72 6.43 -21.46 11.29
N ILE A 73 7.13 -20.53 11.96
CA ILE A 73 6.95 -19.09 11.75
C ILE A 73 7.36 -18.68 10.34
N ALA A 74 8.44 -19.26 9.79
CA ALA A 74 8.86 -19.00 8.41
C ALA A 74 7.80 -19.44 7.39
N ILE A 75 7.25 -20.65 7.52
CA ILE A 75 6.18 -21.14 6.63
C ILE A 75 4.92 -20.29 6.78
N ALA A 76 4.53 -19.96 8.00
CA ALA A 76 3.38 -19.10 8.26
C ALA A 76 3.55 -17.70 7.62
N ALA A 77 4.74 -17.11 7.73
CA ALA A 77 5.06 -15.83 7.10
C ALA A 77 5.03 -15.92 5.57
N LEU A 78 5.55 -16.99 4.96
CA LEU A 78 5.50 -17.21 3.51
C LEU A 78 4.07 -17.36 3.00
N LEU A 79 3.24 -18.17 3.66
CA LEU A 79 1.84 -18.34 3.26
C LEU A 79 1.04 -17.05 3.45
N SER A 80 1.28 -16.33 4.56
CA SER A 80 0.62 -15.05 4.84
C SER A 80 1.00 -13.98 3.82
N THR A 81 2.29 -13.85 3.47
CA THR A 81 2.75 -12.89 2.47
C THR A 81 2.25 -13.24 1.07
N ALA A 82 2.25 -14.51 0.69
CA ALA A 82 1.68 -14.96 -0.59
C ALA A 82 0.19 -14.63 -0.71
N SER A 83 -0.59 -14.86 0.36
CA SER A 83 -2.00 -14.50 0.41
C SER A 83 -2.22 -12.99 0.27
N ALA A 84 -1.43 -12.18 0.97
CA ALA A 84 -1.50 -10.71 0.91
C ALA A 84 -1.14 -10.17 -0.49
N ILE A 85 -0.11 -10.71 -1.14
CA ILE A 85 0.26 -10.37 -2.51
C ILE A 85 -0.86 -10.72 -3.48
N ASN A 86 -1.42 -11.93 -3.37
CA ASN A 86 -2.53 -12.37 -4.22
C ASN A 86 -3.76 -11.44 -4.09
N ALA A 87 -4.16 -11.10 -2.86
CA ALA A 87 -5.27 -10.18 -2.61
C ALA A 87 -5.00 -8.78 -3.19
N THR A 88 -3.76 -8.28 -3.06
CA THR A 88 -3.36 -6.97 -3.56
C THR A 88 -3.35 -6.92 -5.09
N LEU A 89 -2.78 -7.93 -5.75
CA LEU A 89 -2.77 -8.05 -7.21
C LEU A 89 -4.20 -8.14 -7.76
N PHE A 90 -5.05 -8.96 -7.13
CA PHE A 90 -6.45 -9.10 -7.50
C PHE A 90 -7.20 -7.76 -7.42
N GLY A 91 -7.11 -7.06 -6.29
CA GLY A 91 -7.77 -5.77 -6.09
C GLY A 91 -7.27 -4.69 -7.04
N THR A 92 -5.94 -4.57 -7.19
CA THR A 92 -5.30 -3.52 -7.99
C THR A 92 -5.55 -3.72 -9.49
N ALA A 93 -5.51 -4.96 -9.99
CA ALA A 93 -5.78 -5.24 -11.40
C ALA A 93 -7.23 -4.86 -11.79
N ARG A 94 -8.19 -5.13 -10.89
CA ARG A 94 -9.60 -4.78 -11.11
C ARG A 94 -9.85 -3.28 -11.01
N LEU A 95 -9.21 -2.60 -10.05
CA LEU A 95 -9.25 -1.14 -9.96
C LEU A 95 -8.71 -0.49 -11.24
N GLY A 96 -7.56 -0.95 -11.74
CA GLY A 96 -6.98 -0.46 -12.99
C GLY A 96 -7.89 -0.67 -14.20
N ALA A 97 -8.63 -1.78 -14.26
CA ALA A 97 -9.61 -2.02 -15.32
C ALA A 97 -10.82 -1.08 -15.27
N VAL A 98 -11.29 -0.72 -14.08
CA VAL A 98 -12.34 0.28 -13.88
C VAL A 98 -11.84 1.66 -14.32
N MET A 99 -10.66 2.08 -13.85
CA MET A 99 -10.03 3.35 -14.27
C MET A 99 -9.84 3.42 -15.80
N ALA A 100 -9.52 2.30 -16.45
CA ALA A 100 -9.40 2.25 -17.90
C ALA A 100 -10.75 2.38 -18.64
N THR A 101 -11.84 1.96 -18.01
CA THR A 101 -13.21 2.14 -18.53
C THR A 101 -13.65 3.60 -18.38
N ASP A 102 -13.27 4.24 -17.26
CA ASP A 102 -13.51 5.66 -16.98
C ASP A 102 -12.57 6.60 -17.76
N ARG A 103 -11.70 6.05 -18.60
CA ARG A 103 -10.70 6.74 -19.44
C ARG A 103 -9.55 7.41 -18.67
N ASP A 104 -9.36 7.06 -17.39
CA ASP A 104 -8.20 7.51 -16.59
C ASP A 104 -6.92 6.73 -16.90
N LEU A 105 -7.04 5.54 -17.50
CA LEU A 105 -5.93 4.70 -17.98
C LEU A 105 -6.14 4.27 -19.45
N PRO A 106 -5.07 3.83 -20.15
CA PRO A 106 -5.19 3.29 -21.50
C PRO A 106 -6.22 2.16 -21.59
N LYS A 107 -7.02 2.14 -22.65
CA LYS A 107 -8.07 1.13 -22.87
C LYS A 107 -7.56 -0.31 -22.80
N MET A 108 -6.28 -0.56 -23.06
CA MET A 108 -5.67 -1.89 -22.91
C MET A 108 -5.84 -2.48 -21.51
N PHE A 109 -5.84 -1.66 -20.45
CA PHE A 109 -6.05 -2.12 -19.08
C PHE A 109 -7.50 -2.57 -18.79
N SER A 110 -8.45 -2.22 -19.66
CA SER A 110 -9.84 -2.71 -19.59
C SER A 110 -10.05 -4.06 -20.29
N LEU A 111 -9.03 -4.59 -20.98
CA LEU A 111 -9.14 -5.87 -21.68
C LEU A 111 -9.27 -7.02 -20.67
N ARG A 112 -10.33 -7.80 -20.82
CA ARG A 112 -10.67 -8.92 -19.95
C ARG A 112 -10.68 -10.25 -20.69
N GLU A 113 -10.30 -11.29 -19.97
CA GLU A 113 -10.44 -12.68 -20.39
C GLU A 113 -11.93 -13.03 -20.52
N LYS A 114 -12.36 -13.58 -21.67
CA LYS A 114 -13.78 -13.87 -21.95
C LYS A 114 -14.43 -14.84 -20.98
N ARG A 115 -13.66 -15.78 -20.40
CA ARG A 115 -14.18 -16.89 -19.59
C ARG A 115 -14.20 -16.60 -18.09
N ALA A 116 -13.28 -15.79 -17.60
CA ALA A 116 -13.07 -15.56 -16.17
C ALA A 116 -13.26 -14.10 -15.73
N ASP A 117 -13.56 -13.18 -16.66
CA ASP A 117 -13.68 -11.73 -16.41
C ASP A 117 -12.44 -11.09 -15.76
N VAL A 118 -11.28 -11.72 -15.93
CA VAL A 118 -10.01 -11.28 -15.34
C VAL A 118 -9.37 -10.21 -16.24
N PRO A 119 -9.00 -9.03 -15.70
CA PRO A 119 -8.26 -8.02 -16.46
C PRO A 119 -6.78 -8.42 -16.60
N TRP A 120 -6.51 -9.32 -17.55
CA TRP A 120 -5.22 -9.98 -17.69
C TRP A 120 -4.08 -9.02 -18.02
N VAL A 121 -4.34 -7.95 -18.79
CA VAL A 121 -3.32 -6.93 -19.12
C VAL A 121 -2.87 -6.21 -17.86
N SER A 122 -3.81 -5.76 -17.04
CA SER A 122 -3.52 -5.11 -15.76
C SER A 122 -2.72 -6.03 -14.84
N LEU A 123 -3.10 -7.30 -14.77
CA LEU A 123 -2.40 -8.30 -13.96
C LEU A 123 -0.97 -8.57 -14.49
N ALA A 124 -0.79 -8.70 -15.80
CA ALA A 124 0.50 -8.94 -16.42
C ALA A 124 1.46 -7.75 -16.23
N VAL A 125 0.96 -6.52 -16.41
CA VAL A 125 1.76 -5.30 -16.17
C VAL A 125 2.15 -5.19 -14.70
N LEU A 126 1.21 -5.38 -13.77
CA LEU A 126 1.51 -5.37 -12.33
C LEU A 126 2.53 -6.45 -11.94
N GLY A 127 2.39 -7.66 -12.50
CA GLY A 127 3.34 -8.75 -12.28
C GLY A 127 4.74 -8.42 -12.81
N ALA A 128 4.83 -7.89 -14.03
CA ALA A 128 6.11 -7.47 -14.62
C ALA A 128 6.79 -6.36 -13.81
N VAL A 129 6.04 -5.33 -13.40
CA VAL A 129 6.55 -4.26 -12.54
C VAL A 129 7.01 -4.83 -11.20
N THR A 130 6.22 -5.70 -10.57
CA THR A 130 6.60 -6.35 -9.30
C THR A 130 7.90 -7.15 -9.45
N LEU A 131 8.07 -7.92 -10.52
CA LEU A 131 9.29 -8.66 -10.79
C LEU A 131 10.51 -7.75 -10.94
N ILE A 132 10.37 -6.63 -11.64
CA ILE A 132 11.45 -5.63 -11.77
C ILE A 132 11.84 -5.10 -10.39
N PHE A 133 10.85 -4.70 -9.58
CA PHE A 133 11.12 -4.17 -8.23
C PHE A 133 11.76 -5.20 -7.29
N VAL A 134 11.33 -6.46 -7.34
CA VAL A 134 11.90 -7.52 -6.49
C VAL A 134 13.35 -7.85 -6.87
N ASN A 135 13.72 -7.73 -8.16
CA ASN A 135 15.08 -8.02 -8.61
C ASN A 135 16.05 -6.82 -8.49
N VAL A 136 15.53 -5.60 -8.55
CA VAL A 136 16.36 -4.37 -8.55
C VAL A 136 16.35 -3.65 -7.19
N GLY A 137 15.25 -3.74 -6.46
CA GLY A 137 15.03 -3.03 -5.20
C GLY A 137 15.44 -3.83 -3.98
N SER A 138 15.93 -3.15 -2.94
CA SER A 138 16.07 -3.75 -1.61
C SER A 138 14.76 -3.70 -0.84
N LEU A 139 14.57 -4.59 0.14
CA LEU A 139 13.39 -4.57 1.02
C LEU A 139 13.19 -3.19 1.66
N THR A 140 14.27 -2.54 2.09
CA THR A 140 14.23 -1.19 2.67
C THR A 140 13.76 -0.16 1.64
N ALA A 141 14.24 -0.22 0.40
CA ALA A 141 13.80 0.71 -0.64
C ALA A 141 12.32 0.51 -0.99
N ILE A 142 11.89 -0.74 -1.19
CA ILE A 142 10.49 -1.09 -1.51
C ILE A 142 9.55 -0.62 -0.38
N ALA A 143 9.90 -0.92 0.88
CA ALA A 143 9.10 -0.51 2.04
C ALA A 143 9.04 1.02 2.18
N SER A 144 10.16 1.72 1.96
CA SER A 144 10.23 3.17 2.09
C SER A 144 9.43 3.89 1.01
N VAL A 145 9.61 3.49 -0.26
CA VAL A 145 8.86 4.05 -1.40
C VAL A 145 7.37 3.80 -1.20
N SER A 146 6.97 2.57 -0.86
CA SER A 146 5.57 2.24 -0.61
C SER A 146 4.98 3.09 0.52
N SER A 147 5.72 3.26 1.62
CA SER A 147 5.30 4.10 2.75
C SER A 147 5.10 5.56 2.33
N MET A 148 6.01 6.11 1.51
CA MET A 148 5.84 7.46 0.96
C MET A 148 4.59 7.55 0.10
N VAL A 149 4.34 6.57 -0.78
CA VAL A 149 3.14 6.56 -1.64
C VAL A 149 1.87 6.52 -0.80
N PHE A 150 1.78 5.62 0.19
CA PHE A 150 0.62 5.54 1.08
C PHE A 150 0.41 6.82 1.88
N LEU A 151 1.47 7.41 2.44
CA LEU A 151 1.36 8.67 3.17
C LEU A 151 0.90 9.83 2.25
N THR A 152 1.35 9.86 1.00
CA THR A 152 0.87 10.84 0.02
C THR A 152 -0.60 10.63 -0.32
N ILE A 153 -1.04 9.39 -0.53
CA ILE A 153 -2.45 9.07 -0.76
C ILE A 153 -3.28 9.51 0.45
N PHE A 154 -2.88 9.17 1.68
CA PHE A 154 -3.59 9.60 2.87
C PHE A 154 -3.61 11.11 3.05
N PHE A 155 -2.50 11.79 2.76
CA PHE A 155 -2.47 13.24 2.75
C PHE A 155 -3.52 13.81 1.79
N LEU A 156 -3.55 13.32 0.54
CA LEU A 156 -4.49 13.78 -0.48
C LEU A 156 -5.94 13.48 -0.13
N VAL A 157 -6.22 12.28 0.41
CA VAL A 157 -7.58 11.88 0.84
C VAL A 157 -8.05 12.73 2.02
N ASN A 158 -7.19 12.95 3.03
CA ASN A 158 -7.54 13.82 4.17
C ASN A 158 -7.71 15.28 3.74
N LEU A 159 -6.87 15.77 2.82
CA LEU A 159 -6.99 17.11 2.26
C LEU A 159 -8.28 17.27 1.46
N ALA A 160 -8.63 16.29 0.62
CA ALA A 160 -9.87 16.28 -0.14
C ALA A 160 -11.07 16.26 0.81
N ASN A 161 -11.06 15.41 1.85
CA ASN A 161 -12.13 15.36 2.84
C ASN A 161 -12.22 16.65 3.69
N ALA A 162 -11.09 17.31 3.96
CA ALA A 162 -11.09 18.61 4.63
C ALA A 162 -11.72 19.71 3.74
N ARG A 163 -11.42 19.69 2.43
CA ARG A 163 -12.01 20.63 1.47
C ARG A 163 -13.49 20.38 1.24
N LEU A 164 -13.90 19.11 1.17
CA LEU A 164 -15.29 18.67 0.96
C LEU A 164 -16.02 18.37 2.28
N HIS A 165 -15.54 18.85 3.43
CA HIS A 165 -16.07 18.43 4.73
C HIS A 165 -17.58 18.70 4.88
N ARG A 166 -18.10 19.70 4.16
CA ARG A 166 -19.52 20.06 4.13
C ARG A 166 -20.36 19.03 3.39
N GLU A 167 -19.82 18.42 2.34
CA GLU A 167 -20.48 17.40 1.52
C GLU A 167 -20.36 16.01 2.17
N THR A 168 -19.23 15.73 2.81
CA THR A 168 -18.99 14.45 3.49
C THR A 168 -19.55 14.38 4.91
N ALA A 169 -20.17 15.48 5.39
CA ALA A 169 -20.62 15.65 6.77
C ALA A 169 -19.53 15.30 7.80
N SER A 170 -18.27 15.59 7.46
CA SER A 170 -17.09 15.23 8.25
C SER A 170 -16.58 16.42 9.05
N SER A 171 -15.84 16.15 10.12
CA SER A 171 -15.18 17.20 10.90
C SER A 171 -13.96 17.75 10.15
N LEU A 172 -13.96 19.06 9.90
CA LEU A 172 -12.82 19.77 9.31
C LEU A 172 -11.55 19.59 10.14
N VAL A 173 -11.65 19.64 11.46
CA VAL A 173 -10.51 19.54 12.38
C VAL A 173 -9.81 18.19 12.27
N ALA A 174 -10.56 17.07 12.34
CA ALA A 174 -9.93 15.75 12.25
C ALA A 174 -9.27 15.51 10.89
N SER A 175 -9.91 15.95 9.80
CA SER A 175 -9.37 15.80 8.44
C SER A 175 -8.16 16.69 8.19
N GLY A 176 -8.21 17.95 8.67
CA GLY A 176 -7.08 18.87 8.60
C GLY A 176 -5.89 18.39 9.43
N LEU A 177 -6.14 17.88 10.64
CA LEU A 177 -5.12 17.27 11.49
C LEU A 177 -4.53 16.02 10.83
N GLY A 178 -5.36 15.15 10.26
CA GLY A 178 -4.91 13.96 9.53
C GLY A 178 -4.01 14.32 8.35
N ALA A 179 -4.38 15.32 7.55
CA ALA A 179 -3.55 15.82 6.46
C ALA A 179 -2.22 16.40 6.98
N ALA A 180 -2.25 17.22 8.04
CA ALA A 180 -1.04 17.80 8.63
C ALA A 180 -0.09 16.71 9.16
N LEU A 181 -0.62 15.70 9.87
CA LEU A 181 0.17 14.57 10.38
C LEU A 181 0.77 13.74 9.24
N CYS A 182 0.04 13.49 8.17
CA CYS A 182 0.59 12.79 6.99
C CYS A 182 1.71 13.61 6.33
N LEU A 183 1.56 14.93 6.24
CA LEU A 183 2.58 15.81 5.67
C LEU A 183 3.84 15.85 6.54
N VAL A 184 3.68 15.94 7.86
CA VAL A 184 4.80 15.86 8.82
C VAL A 184 5.50 14.50 8.73
N ALA A 185 4.76 13.40 8.67
CA ALA A 185 5.31 12.06 8.52
C ALA A 185 6.07 11.90 7.19
N LEU A 186 5.54 12.43 6.08
CA LEU A 186 6.23 12.48 4.78
C LEU A 186 7.54 13.24 4.87
N PHE A 187 7.53 14.40 5.54
CA PHE A 187 8.74 15.21 5.73
C PHE A 187 9.79 14.46 6.56
N ILE A 188 9.40 13.89 7.69
CA ILE A 188 10.29 13.10 8.56
C ILE A 188 10.86 11.91 7.79
N LEU A 189 10.03 11.17 7.05
CA LEU A 189 10.48 10.05 6.25
C LEU A 189 11.43 10.50 5.14
N GLY A 190 11.14 11.62 4.47
CA GLY A 190 12.03 12.21 3.46
C GLY A 190 13.40 12.58 4.02
N VAL A 191 13.44 13.22 5.19
CA VAL A 191 14.69 13.54 5.90
C VAL A 191 15.42 12.26 6.32
N TYR A 192 14.72 11.28 6.87
CA TYR A 192 15.30 9.98 7.25
C TYR A 192 15.96 9.30 6.05
N LEU A 193 15.29 9.24 4.90
CA LEU A 193 15.85 8.65 3.69
C LEU A 193 17.01 9.46 3.12
N TYR A 194 16.96 10.79 3.22
CA TYR A 194 18.09 11.63 2.84
C TYR A 194 19.34 11.31 3.65
N MET A 195 19.19 11.10 4.97
CA MET A 195 20.32 10.80 5.87
C MET A 195 20.80 9.36 5.81
N HIS A 196 19.90 8.38 5.67
CA HIS A 196 20.24 6.95 5.82
C HIS A 196 20.25 6.16 4.50
N SER A 197 19.52 6.60 3.47
CA SER A 197 19.38 5.84 2.22
C SER A 197 19.05 6.72 1.02
N ARG A 198 20.08 7.42 0.51
CA ARG A 198 19.94 8.31 -0.65
C ARG A 198 19.41 7.59 -1.91
N SER A 199 19.77 6.32 -2.10
CA SER A 199 19.26 5.50 -3.21
C SER A 199 17.75 5.29 -3.16
N SER A 200 17.20 4.98 -1.98
CA SER A 200 15.75 4.82 -1.77
C SER A 200 15.00 6.12 -2.02
N LEU A 201 15.56 7.25 -1.61
CA LEU A 201 14.97 8.57 -1.87
C LEU A 201 14.95 8.91 -3.36
N VAL A 202 16.06 8.68 -4.07
CA VAL A 202 16.14 8.91 -5.52
C VAL A 202 15.13 8.03 -6.25
N LEU A 203 15.02 6.76 -5.88
CA LEU A 203 14.02 5.86 -6.45
C LEU A 203 12.60 6.38 -6.22
N ALA A 204 12.27 6.85 -5.02
CA ALA A 204 10.96 7.43 -4.73
C ALA A 204 10.68 8.66 -5.61
N ILE A 205 11.62 9.60 -5.73
CA ILE A 205 11.48 10.81 -6.54
C ILE A 205 11.30 10.45 -8.02
N VAL A 206 12.10 9.52 -8.54
CA VAL A 206 12.00 9.06 -9.93
C VAL A 206 10.62 8.45 -10.18
N LEU A 207 10.11 7.63 -9.28
CA LEU A 207 8.79 7.02 -9.43
C LEU A 207 7.66 8.05 -9.36
N TYR A 208 7.72 9.01 -8.43
CA TYR A 208 6.78 10.12 -8.43
C TYR A 208 6.84 10.93 -9.72
N GLY A 209 8.04 11.17 -10.26
CA GLY A 209 8.24 11.83 -11.54
C GLY A 209 7.62 11.06 -12.70
N ILE A 210 7.86 9.75 -12.78
CA ILE A 210 7.27 8.87 -13.81
C ILE A 210 5.75 8.87 -13.70
N VAL A 211 5.19 8.67 -12.50
CA VAL A 211 3.74 8.67 -12.28
C VAL A 211 3.13 10.03 -12.64
N GLY A 212 3.76 11.13 -12.23
CA GLY A 212 3.31 12.48 -12.56
C GLY A 212 3.37 12.77 -14.06
N LEU A 213 4.42 12.32 -14.75
CA LEU A 213 4.57 12.46 -16.20
C LEU A 213 3.50 11.63 -16.94
N LEU A 214 3.29 10.37 -16.54
CA LEU A 214 2.25 9.52 -17.10
C LEU A 214 0.86 10.14 -16.88
N ALA A 215 0.54 10.60 -15.67
CA ALA A 215 -0.70 11.29 -15.38
C ALA A 215 -0.89 12.55 -16.23
N GLY A 216 0.17 13.33 -16.43
CA GLY A 216 0.17 14.52 -17.29
C GLY A 216 -0.04 14.22 -18.78
N LEU A 217 0.56 13.14 -19.29
CA LEU A 217 0.35 12.69 -20.66
C LEU A 217 -1.09 12.19 -20.87
N PHE A 218 -1.61 11.37 -19.94
CA PHE A 218 -2.95 10.82 -20.06
C PHE A 218 -4.04 11.88 -19.90
N THR A 219 -3.91 12.82 -18.96
CA THR A 219 -4.88 13.92 -18.82
C THR A 219 -4.92 14.81 -20.07
N LYS A 220 -3.77 15.11 -20.69
CA LYS A 220 -3.72 15.83 -21.98
C LYS A 220 -4.40 15.04 -23.10
N GLU A 221 -4.16 13.73 -23.18
CA GLU A 221 -4.72 12.90 -24.24
C GLU A 221 -6.24 12.70 -24.10
N VAL A 222 -6.74 12.57 -22.88
CA VAL A 222 -8.19 12.51 -22.59
C VAL A 222 -8.86 13.85 -22.90
N HIS A 223 -8.25 14.97 -22.53
CA HIS A 223 -8.75 16.30 -22.86
C HIS A 223 -8.80 16.54 -24.39
N ASN A 224 -7.75 16.16 -25.12
CA ASN A 224 -7.73 16.27 -26.59
C ASN A 224 -8.76 15.38 -27.28
N ARG A 225 -9.03 14.17 -26.77
CA ARG A 225 -10.07 13.28 -27.34
C ARG A 225 -11.50 13.79 -27.07
N GLY A 226 -11.71 14.51 -25.96
CA GLY A 226 -12.97 15.19 -25.66
C GLY A 226 -13.25 16.42 -26.52
N ALA A 227 -12.20 17.12 -26.98
CA ALA A 227 -12.32 18.29 -27.84
C ALA A 227 -12.74 17.96 -29.29
N HIS A 228 -12.46 16.75 -29.78
CA HIS A 228 -12.83 16.31 -31.13
C HIS A 228 -14.22 15.61 -31.23
N THR A 229 -14.98 15.57 -30.14
CA THR A 229 -16.33 14.96 -30.09
C THR A 229 -17.46 15.96 -29.78
N LYS A 230 -17.19 17.26 -29.95
CA LYS A 230 -18.23 18.30 -29.96
C LYS A 230 -18.42 18.86 -31.36
#